data_AF-A0A7J4KWP5-F1
#
_entry.id   AF-A0A7J4KWP5-F1
#
_cell.length_a   1.000
_cell.length_b   1.000
_cell.length_c   1.000
_cell.angle_alpha   90.00
_cell.angle_beta   90.00
_cell.angle_gamma   90.00
#
_symmetry.space_group_name_H-M   'P 1'
#
loop_
_entity.id
_entity.type
_entity.pdbx_description
1 polymer ?
#
loop_
_entity_poly.entity_id
_entity_poly.type
_entity_poly.pdbx_seq_one_letter_code
_entity_poly.pdbx_strand_id
1 'polypeptide(L)' 'MPLIKGQTISQPSTIAAMLENLQVRKDQKVLEIGSGCGYVLALLSKIAGSKGKVFGIELLPELA' A
#
# COMPACT_ATOMS: atom_id res chain seq x y z
N MET A 1 -12.65 -7.96 -0.98
CA MET A 1 -12.93 -8.55 0.35
C MET A 1 -13.38 -7.43 1.27
N PRO A 2 -14.47 -7.59 2.03
CA PRO A 2 -14.92 -6.57 2.97
C PRO A 2 -13.97 -6.44 4.17
N LEU A 3 -13.78 -5.21 4.63
CA LEU A 3 -13.04 -4.79 5.80
C LEU A 3 -13.99 -4.07 6.78
N ILE A 4 -13.45 -3.58 7.89
CA ILE A 4 -14.19 -2.82 8.91
C ILE A 4 -14.84 -1.57 8.26
N LYS A 5 -16.01 -1.17 8.77
CA LYS A 5 -16.83 -0.04 8.27
C LYS A 5 -17.20 -0.09 6.78
N GLY A 6 -17.32 -1.28 6.20
CA GLY A 6 -17.74 -1.44 4.80
C GLY A 6 -16.67 -1.08 3.78
N GLN A 7 -15.43 -0.88 4.23
CA GLN A 7 -14.30 -0.71 3.33
C GLN A 7 -14.05 -2.00 2.56
N THR A 8 -13.39 -1.88 1.40
CA THR A 8 -13.00 -3.05 0.63
C THR A 8 -11.54 -2.93 0.22
N ILE A 9 -10.88 -4.08 0.13
CA ILE A 9 -9.58 -4.17 -0.52
C ILE A 9 -9.77 -4.48 -2.02
N SER A 10 -8.99 -3.80 -2.85
CA SER A 10 -8.83 -4.10 -4.27
C SER A 10 -8.43 -5.56 -4.49
N GLN A 11 -8.80 -6.11 -5.64
CA GLN A 11 -8.42 -7.49 -5.98
C GLN A 11 -6.89 -7.61 -6.10
N PRO A 12 -6.29 -8.74 -5.68
CA PRO A 12 -4.84 -8.93 -5.75
C PRO A 12 -4.24 -8.73 -7.15
N SER A 13 -4.94 -9.13 -8.21
CA SER A 13 -4.52 -8.94 -9.60
C SER A 13 -4.42 -7.46 -9.98
N THR A 14 -5.38 -6.64 -9.56
CA THR A 14 -5.34 -5.19 -9.75
C THR A 14 -4.15 -4.58 -9.02
N ILE A 15 -3.91 -4.99 -7.77
CA ILE A 15 -2.77 -4.51 -6.97
C ILE A 15 -1.44 -4.87 -7.65
N ALA A 16 -1.30 -6.10 -8.16
CA ALA A 16 -0.11 -6.52 -8.88
C ALA A 16 0.16 -5.64 -10.11
N ALA A 17 -0.86 -5.43 -10.96
CA ALA A 17 -0.74 -4.57 -12.14
C ALA A 17 -0.40 -3.11 -11.78
N MET A 18 -0.97 -2.58 -10.68
CA MET A 18 -0.64 -1.25 -10.18
C MET A 18 0.83 -1.15 -9.74
N LEU A 19 1.34 -2.14 -9.00
CA LEU A 19 2.72 -2.17 -8.54
C LEU A 19 3.72 -2.31 -9.69
N GLU A 20 3.38 -3.13 -10.70
CA GLU A 20 4.18 -3.26 -11.93
C GLU A 20 4.28 -1.94 -12.68
N ASN A 21 3.17 -1.21 -12.81
CA ASN A 21 3.15 0.11 -13.47
C ASN A 21 3.86 1.20 -12.65
N LEU A 22 3.78 1.14 -11.32
CA LEU A 22 4.42 2.12 -10.43
C LEU A 22 5.95 2.00 -10.45
N GLN A 23 6.49 0.83 -10.79
CA GLN A 23 7.94 0.57 -10.96
C GLN A 23 8.79 1.04 -9.77
N VAL A 24 8.31 0.78 -8.55
CA VAL A 24 9.05 1.09 -7.32
C VAL A 24 10.38 0.33 -7.32
N ARG A 25 11.45 1.05 -7.00
CA ARG A 25 12.81 0.51 -6.91
C ARG A 25 13.29 0.53 -5.47
N LYS A 26 14.33 -0.27 -5.21
CA LYS A 26 15.03 -0.29 -3.93
C LYS A 26 15.48 1.12 -3.55
N ASP A 27 15.44 1.37 -2.25
CA ASP A 27 15.91 2.58 -1.59
C ASP A 27 15.11 3.86 -1.92
N GLN A 28 13.96 3.71 -2.59
CA GLN A 28 13.06 4.83 -2.89
C GLN A 28 12.18 5.21 -1.69
N LYS A 29 11.66 6.43 -1.76
CA LYS A 29 10.61 6.94 -0.87
C LYS A 29 9.27 6.88 -1.59
N VAL A 30 8.27 6.26 -0.98
CA VAL A 30 6.92 6.08 -1.53
C VAL A 30 5.89 6.60 -0.54
N LEU A 31 4.89 7.32 -1.03
CA LEU A 31 3.71 7.74 -0.27
C LEU A 31 2.48 7.05 -0.86
N GLU A 32 1.75 6.32 -0.03
CA GLU A 32 0.45 5.76 -0.34
C GLU A 32 -0.65 6.61 0.30
N ILE A 33 -1.64 7.02 -0.50
CA ILE A 33 -2.79 7.80 -0.06
C ILE A 33 -4.02 6.89 -0.05
N GLY A 34 -4.68 6.80 1.11
CA GLY A 34 -5.73 5.81 1.35
C GLY A 34 -5.12 4.43 1.62
N SER A 35 -4.21 4.35 2.60
CA SER A 35 -3.50 3.09 2.91
C SER A 35 -4.41 1.98 3.42
N GLY A 36 -5.65 2.29 3.83
CA GLY A 36 -6.60 1.32 4.34
C GLY A 36 -5.98 0.48 5.44
N CYS A 37 -6.10 -0.85 5.35
CA CYS A 37 -5.48 -1.79 6.29
C CYS A 37 -3.97 -2.01 6.12
N GLY A 38 -3.29 -1.22 5.29
CA GLY A 38 -1.83 -1.29 5.10
C GLY A 38 -1.32 -2.44 4.23
N TYR A 39 -2.20 -3.18 3.55
CA TYR A 39 -1.79 -4.33 2.72
C TYR A 39 -0.81 -3.93 1.60
N VAL A 40 -1.17 -2.91 0.82
CA VAL A 40 -0.33 -2.41 -0.27
C VAL A 40 0.91 -1.73 0.29
N LEU A 41 0.80 -0.99 1.39
CA LEU A 41 1.91 -0.42 2.14
C LEU A 41 2.98 -1.46 2.49
N ALA A 42 2.56 -2.64 2.97
CA ALA A 42 3.45 -3.74 3.30
C ALA A 42 4.16 -4.31 2.07
N LEU A 43 3.46 -4.43 0.94
CA LEU A 43 4.06 -4.85 -0.34
C LEU A 43 5.09 -3.82 -0.83
N LEU A 44 4.73 -2.53 -0.80
CA LEU A 44 5.62 -1.42 -1.15
C LEU A 44 6.88 -1.43 -0.27
N SER A 45 6.74 -1.66 1.03
CA SER A 45 7.87 -1.75 1.97
C SER A 45 8.83 -2.89 1.59
N LYS A 46 8.27 -4.04 1.17
CA LYS A 46 9.09 -5.17 0.71
C LYS A 46 9.85 -4.87 -0.58
N ILE A 47 9.24 -4.12 -1.51
CA ILE A 47 9.87 -3.74 -2.78
C ILE A 47 10.94 -2.66 -2.58
N ALA A 48 10.63 -1.62 -1.79
CA ALA A 48 11.54 -0.53 -1.49
C ALA A 48 12.77 -0.97 -0.67
N GLY A 49 12.66 -2.07 0.07
CA GLY A 49 13.78 -2.68 0.79
C GLY A 49 14.24 -1.88 2.01
N SER A 50 15.33 -2.33 2.65
CA SER A 50 15.73 -1.87 3.99
C SER A 50 16.17 -0.40 4.08
N LYS A 51 16.63 0.21 2.99
CA LYS A 51 16.95 1.65 2.96
C LYS A 51 15.85 2.49 2.34
N GLY A 52 14.80 1.86 1.81
CA GLY A 52 13.62 2.54 1.32
C GLY A 52 12.77 3.08 2.46
N LYS A 53 11.85 4.00 2.15
CA LYS A 53 10.87 4.50 3.11
C LYS A 53 9.49 4.50 2.48
N VAL A 54 8.52 3.90 3.15
CA VAL A 54 7.12 3.88 2.70
C VAL A 54 6.27 4.54 3.76
N PHE A 55 5.46 5.51 3.34
CA PHE A 55 4.56 6.27 4.20
C PHE A 55 3.13 6.00 3.74
N GLY A 56 2.23 5.76 4.69
CA GLY A 56 0.80 5.61 4.44
C GLY A 56 0.05 6.76 5.09
N ILE A 57 -0.95 7.29 4.39
CA ILE A 57 -1.94 8.16 4.99
C ILE A 57 -3.33 7.54 4.84
N GLU A 58 -4.07 7.54 5.94
CA GLU A 58 -5.43 7.04 6.00
C GLU A 58 -6.31 8.07 6.70
N LEU A 59 -7.50 8.29 6.14
CA LEU A 59 -8.47 9.25 6.67
C LEU A 59 -9.17 8.70 7.92
N LEU A 60 -9.46 7.39 7.92
CA LEU A 60 -10.18 6.70 8.98
C LEU A 60 -9.19 6.10 10.00
N PRO A 61 -9.05 6.68 11.21
CA PRO A 61 -8.04 6.25 12.18
C PRO A 61 -8.18 4.78 12.58
N GLU A 62 -9.39 4.22 12.56
CA GLU A 62 -9.63 2.80 12.85
C GLU A 62 -9.04 1.81 11.83
N LEU A 63 -8.55 2.28 10.69
CA LEU A 63 -7.90 1.43 9.67
C LEU A 63 -6.37 1.53 9.71
N ALA A 64 -5.83 2.56 10.37
CA ALA A 64 -4.40 2.91 10.36
C ALA A 64 -3.57 2.10 11.37
#